data_AF-A0A6P1TEA5-F1
#
_entry.id   AF-A0A6P1TEA5-F1
#
_cell.length_a   1.000
_cell.length_b   1.000
_cell.length_c   1.000
_cell.angle_alpha   90.00
_cell.angle_beta   90.00
_cell.angle_gamma   90.00
#
_symmetry.space_group_name_H-M   'P 1'
#
loop_
_entity.id
_entity.type
_entity.pdbx_description
1 polymer ?
#
loop_
_entity_poly.entity_id
_entity_poly.type
_entity_poly.pdbx_seq_one_letter_code
_entity_poly.pdbx_strand_id
1 'polypeptide(L)'
;MCSRIKLAEIAKAAAQKPFYGILQDKEPNIQPIVALFPKWNVEKADKNWCAAFVYYCCIEAGFKIPYSPDECISCSLAGCGGWEDFALHDKRLEYHPGSDDNFTPEAGDIVVYDRVFINAEHDHIGILLENKPDSIIAAEGNTFNDNISRVLTRSKDEHIRAYIRIPNNFNYFGK
;
A
#
# COMPACT_ATOMS: atom_id res chain seq x y z
N MET A 1 1.50 -8.32 -18.71
CA MET A 1 2.40 -8.97 -17.73
C MET A 1 2.54 -8.00 -16.56
N CYS A 2 2.31 -8.42 -15.31
CA CYS A 2 2.42 -7.52 -14.15
C CYS A 2 3.85 -7.53 -13.61
N SER A 3 4.32 -6.38 -13.14
CA SER A 3 5.68 -6.23 -12.61
C SER A 3 5.76 -5.16 -11.53
N ARG A 4 6.79 -5.23 -10.70
CA ARG A 4 7.10 -4.23 -9.66
C ARG A 4 7.34 -2.85 -10.24
N ILE A 5 8.06 -2.76 -11.37
CA ILE A 5 8.25 -1.48 -12.08
C ILE A 5 6.91 -0.87 -12.50
N LYS A 6 6.02 -1.68 -13.08
CA LYS A 6 4.69 -1.21 -13.48
C LYS A 6 3.85 -0.79 -12.26
N LEU A 7 4.00 -1.47 -11.13
CA LEU A 7 3.36 -1.09 -9.87
C LEU A 7 3.84 0.30 -9.41
N ALA A 8 5.14 0.54 -9.40
CA ALA A 8 5.69 1.85 -9.06
C ALA A 8 5.21 2.96 -10.01
N GLU A 9 5.17 2.70 -11.32
CA GLU A 9 4.67 3.66 -12.33
C GLU A 9 3.21 4.04 -12.09
N ILE A 10 2.34 3.05 -11.85
CA ILE A 10 0.93 3.27 -11.57
C ILE A 10 0.73 3.99 -10.24
N ALA A 11 1.42 3.55 -9.19
CA ALA A 11 1.33 4.18 -7.89
C ALA A 11 1.76 5.65 -7.95
N LYS A 12 2.85 5.95 -8.66
CA LYS A 12 3.29 7.32 -8.92
C LYS A 12 2.23 8.13 -9.66
N ALA A 13 1.65 7.58 -10.73
CA ALA A 13 0.62 8.28 -11.50
C ALA A 13 -0.65 8.56 -10.65
N ALA A 14 -1.08 7.58 -9.84
CA ALA A 14 -2.23 7.67 -8.94
C ALA A 14 -1.99 8.64 -7.76
N ALA A 15 -0.74 8.77 -7.31
CA ALA A 15 -0.35 9.73 -6.29
C ALA A 15 -0.14 11.15 -6.85
N GLN A 16 0.21 11.30 -8.13
CA GLN A 16 0.39 12.60 -8.79
C GLN A 16 -0.91 13.16 -9.38
N LYS A 17 -1.88 12.31 -9.72
CA LYS A 17 -3.27 12.67 -10.04
C LYS A 17 -4.12 12.32 -8.83
N PRO A 18 -4.10 13.15 -7.77
CA PRO A 18 -4.47 12.72 -6.44
C PRO A 18 -5.89 12.17 -6.37
N PHE A 19 -6.00 11.02 -5.73
CA PHE A 19 -7.23 10.57 -5.11
C PHE A 19 -7.46 11.37 -3.83
N TYR A 20 -8.72 11.61 -3.50
CA TYR A 20 -9.14 12.27 -2.28
C TYR A 20 -10.48 11.71 -1.82
N GLY A 21 -10.54 11.46 -0.51
CA GLY A 21 -11.76 11.07 0.17
C GLY A 21 -12.69 12.26 0.36
N ILE A 22 -13.51 12.23 1.42
CA ILE A 22 -14.46 13.31 1.69
C ILE A 22 -13.70 14.56 2.10
N LEU A 23 -13.95 15.66 1.36
CA LEU A 23 -13.44 17.00 1.63
C LEU A 23 -14.62 17.98 1.65
N GLN A 24 -14.51 19.07 2.42
CA GLN A 24 -15.60 20.01 2.62
C GLN A 24 -16.17 20.60 1.32
N ASP A 25 -15.31 20.86 0.32
CA ASP A 25 -15.67 21.58 -0.90
C ASP A 25 -15.46 20.74 -2.18
N LYS A 26 -15.31 19.42 -2.06
CA LYS A 26 -15.06 18.54 -3.22
C LYS A 26 -15.74 17.20 -3.08
N GLU A 27 -16.35 16.76 -4.18
CA GLU A 27 -16.86 15.40 -4.32
C GLU A 27 -15.69 14.41 -4.27
N PRO A 28 -15.73 13.39 -3.39
CA PRO A 28 -14.66 12.39 -3.30
C PRO A 28 -14.50 11.67 -4.64
N ASN A 29 -13.27 11.25 -4.96
CA ASN A 29 -12.97 10.51 -6.20
C ASN A 29 -12.40 9.10 -5.95
N ILE A 30 -12.43 8.61 -4.70
CA ILE A 30 -11.93 7.29 -4.29
C ILE A 30 -12.85 6.12 -4.66
N GLN A 31 -13.96 6.36 -5.38
CA GLN A 31 -14.92 5.31 -5.77
C GLN A 31 -14.26 4.13 -6.49
N PRO A 32 -13.29 4.30 -7.42
CA PRO A 32 -12.60 3.18 -8.06
C PRO A 32 -11.82 2.31 -7.08
N ILE A 33 -11.23 2.91 -6.04
CA ILE A 33 -10.51 2.20 -4.97
C ILE A 33 -11.51 1.43 -4.11
N VAL A 34 -12.57 2.10 -3.68
CA VAL A 34 -13.60 1.55 -2.79
C VAL A 34 -14.35 0.40 -3.43
N ALA A 35 -14.65 0.48 -4.74
CA ALA A 35 -15.40 -0.53 -5.48
C ALA A 35 -14.72 -1.91 -5.51
N LEU A 36 -13.42 -1.98 -5.19
CA LEU A 36 -12.69 -3.23 -5.08
C LEU A 36 -13.00 -4.03 -3.80
N PHE A 37 -13.72 -3.44 -2.85
CA PHE A 37 -14.04 -4.04 -1.56
C PHE A 37 -15.56 -4.14 -1.38
N PRO A 38 -16.16 -5.35 -1.45
CA PRO A 38 -17.62 -5.52 -1.53
C PRO A 38 -18.44 -4.92 -0.38
N LYS A 39 -17.83 -4.68 0.78
CA LYS A 39 -18.49 -4.17 2.00
C LYS A 39 -18.23 -2.69 2.27
N TRP A 40 -17.41 -2.05 1.42
CA TRP A 40 -17.03 -0.66 1.56
C TRP A 40 -17.94 0.26 0.73
N ASN A 41 -18.03 1.49 1.19
CA ASN A 41 -18.54 2.64 0.47
C ASN A 41 -17.60 3.82 0.81
N VAL A 42 -17.83 4.97 0.17
CA VAL A 42 -16.96 6.14 0.37
C VAL A 42 -16.99 6.60 1.83
N GLU A 43 -18.15 6.56 2.51
CA GLU A 43 -18.24 6.98 3.91
C GLU A 43 -17.42 6.07 4.84
N LYS A 44 -17.43 4.76 4.63
CA LYS A 44 -16.64 3.80 5.42
C LYS A 44 -15.15 3.89 5.14
N ALA A 45 -14.79 4.23 3.90
CA ALA A 45 -13.40 4.36 3.49
C ALA A 45 -12.80 5.70 3.94
N ASP A 46 -13.62 6.66 4.35
CA ASP A 46 -13.17 7.99 4.72
C ASP A 46 -12.08 7.92 5.79
N LYS A 47 -10.96 8.61 5.52
CA LYS A 47 -9.75 8.62 6.35
C LYS A 47 -9.14 7.25 6.67
N ASN A 48 -9.51 6.18 5.95
CA ASN A 48 -9.07 4.81 6.21
C ASN A 48 -8.73 4.04 4.92
N TRP A 49 -8.20 4.70 3.88
CA TRP A 49 -8.05 4.09 2.54
C TRP A 49 -6.60 3.95 2.05
N CYS A 50 -5.59 4.09 2.92
CA CYS A 50 -4.17 3.92 2.55
C CYS A 50 -3.86 2.52 2.00
N ALA A 51 -4.25 1.45 2.70
CA ALA A 51 -4.07 0.07 2.24
C ALA A 51 -4.95 -0.26 1.02
N ALA A 52 -6.15 0.31 0.95
CA ALA A 52 -7.02 0.18 -0.23
C ALA A 52 -6.39 0.82 -1.48
N PHE A 53 -5.68 1.96 -1.34
CA PHE A 53 -4.91 2.57 -2.43
C PHE A 53 -3.78 1.67 -2.92
N VAL A 54 -3.03 1.04 -2.00
CA VAL A 54 -1.97 0.08 -2.37
C VAL A 54 -2.58 -1.10 -3.13
N TYR A 55 -3.69 -1.66 -2.64
CA TYR A 55 -4.41 -2.73 -3.33
C TYR A 55 -4.87 -2.33 -4.73
N TYR A 56 -5.49 -1.16 -4.86
CA TYR A 56 -5.88 -0.60 -6.16
C TYR A 56 -4.71 -0.54 -7.14
N CYS A 57 -3.55 -0.04 -6.71
CA CYS A 57 -2.36 0.03 -7.55
C CYS A 57 -1.87 -1.37 -7.98
N CYS A 58 -1.92 -2.37 -7.10
CA CYS A 58 -1.60 -3.76 -7.44
C CYS A 58 -2.54 -4.31 -8.53
N ILE A 59 -3.84 -4.10 -8.41
CA ILE A 59 -4.83 -4.57 -9.40
C ILE A 59 -4.63 -3.88 -10.76
N GLU A 60 -4.44 -2.56 -10.78
CA GLU A 60 -4.17 -1.82 -12.01
C GLU A 60 -2.85 -2.24 -12.68
N ALA A 61 -1.84 -2.59 -11.88
CA ALA A 61 -0.59 -3.15 -12.40
C ALA A 61 -0.77 -4.55 -12.98
N GLY A 62 -1.89 -5.22 -12.69
CA GLY A 62 -2.29 -6.51 -13.23
C GLY A 62 -1.91 -7.69 -12.33
N PHE A 63 -1.55 -7.42 -11.07
CA PHE A 63 -1.41 -8.48 -10.08
C PHE A 63 -2.77 -9.11 -9.83
N LYS A 64 -2.80 -10.44 -9.69
CA LYS A 64 -4.04 -11.17 -9.42
C LYS A 64 -4.03 -11.59 -7.97
N ILE A 65 -4.65 -10.77 -7.12
CA ILE A 65 -4.71 -10.96 -5.67
C ILE A 65 -6.19 -10.77 -5.29
N PRO A 66 -6.82 -11.66 -4.51
CA PRO A 66 -8.13 -11.37 -3.95
C PRO A 66 -8.03 -10.22 -2.95
N TYR A 67 -9.12 -9.50 -2.69
CA TYR A 67 -9.12 -8.40 -1.71
C TYR A 67 -8.87 -8.89 -0.28
N SER A 68 -9.11 -10.19 -0.02
CA SER A 68 -8.88 -10.87 1.24
C SER A 68 -8.37 -12.29 0.96
N PRO A 69 -7.05 -12.48 0.74
CA PRO A 69 -6.40 -13.79 0.71
C PRO A 69 -6.71 -14.61 1.99
N ASP A 70 -6.62 -15.94 1.91
CA ASP A 70 -6.84 -16.82 3.07
C ASP A 70 -5.79 -16.61 4.17
N GLU A 71 -4.61 -16.12 3.77
CA GLU A 71 -3.48 -15.77 4.62
C GLU A 71 -3.71 -14.48 5.45
N CYS A 72 -4.72 -13.68 5.12
CA CYS A 72 -5.11 -12.50 5.89
C CYS A 72 -5.90 -12.91 7.15
N ILE A 73 -5.24 -12.90 8.32
CA ILE A 73 -5.84 -13.35 9.58
C ILE A 73 -6.55 -12.21 10.32
N SER A 74 -5.92 -11.03 10.39
CA SER A 74 -6.37 -9.88 11.17
C SER A 74 -7.44 -9.07 10.44
N CYS A 75 -7.21 -8.74 9.18
CA CYS A 75 -8.13 -8.00 8.31
C CYS A 75 -7.80 -8.23 6.84
N SER A 76 -8.69 -7.81 5.92
CA SER A 76 -8.42 -7.90 4.48
C SER A 76 -7.33 -6.92 4.03
N LEU A 77 -6.91 -6.97 2.76
CA LEU A 77 -5.93 -6.03 2.17
C LEU A 77 -6.42 -4.57 2.07
N ALA A 78 -7.60 -4.28 2.64
CA ALA A 78 -8.11 -2.94 2.86
C ALA A 78 -7.50 -2.29 4.12
N GLY A 79 -6.82 -3.08 4.98
CA GLY A 79 -6.10 -2.62 6.16
C GLY A 79 -4.63 -3.01 6.11
N CYS A 80 -3.78 -2.23 6.77
CA CYS A 80 -2.32 -2.42 6.80
C CYS A 80 -1.92 -3.78 7.40
N GLY A 81 -2.58 -4.23 8.46
CA GLY A 81 -2.32 -5.54 9.08
C GLY A 81 -2.53 -6.72 8.13
N GLY A 82 -3.54 -6.65 7.25
CA GLY A 82 -3.79 -7.71 6.26
C GLY A 82 -2.63 -7.88 5.26
N TRP A 83 -1.95 -6.79 4.91
CA TRP A 83 -0.76 -6.86 4.04
C TRP A 83 0.40 -7.58 4.72
N GLU A 84 0.65 -7.29 6.00
CA GLU A 84 1.67 -7.99 6.78
C GLU A 84 1.32 -9.47 6.96
N ASP A 85 0.07 -9.77 7.34
CA ASP A 85 -0.39 -11.15 7.46
C ASP A 85 -0.18 -11.93 6.17
N PHE A 86 -0.54 -11.34 5.03
CA PHE A 86 -0.39 -11.97 3.74
C PHE A 86 1.08 -12.28 3.43
N ALA A 87 1.98 -11.33 3.65
CA ALA A 87 3.40 -11.50 3.39
C ALA A 87 4.08 -12.50 4.34
N LEU A 88 3.63 -12.58 5.60
CA LEU A 88 4.16 -13.52 6.58
C LEU A 88 3.73 -14.97 6.31
N HIS A 89 2.53 -15.18 5.77
CA HIS A 89 1.93 -16.51 5.64
C HIS A 89 1.92 -17.06 4.21
N ASP A 90 2.08 -16.23 3.17
CA ASP A 90 2.28 -16.69 1.79
C ASP A 90 3.77 -16.68 1.42
N LYS A 91 4.37 -17.87 1.36
CA LYS A 91 5.80 -18.07 1.07
C LYS A 91 6.25 -17.59 -0.32
N ARG A 92 5.31 -17.23 -1.20
CA ARG A 92 5.61 -16.66 -2.52
C ARG A 92 5.94 -15.17 -2.43
N LEU A 93 5.57 -14.50 -1.34
CA LEU A 93 5.92 -13.12 -1.06
C LEU A 93 7.20 -13.10 -0.21
N GLU A 94 7.95 -12.01 -0.31
CA GLU A 94 9.07 -11.75 0.59
C GLU A 94 8.63 -10.70 1.63
N TYR A 95 8.95 -10.94 2.89
CA TYR A 95 8.72 -10.04 4.01
C TYR A 95 10.06 -9.69 4.64
N HIS A 96 10.35 -8.40 4.74
CA HIS A 96 11.59 -7.88 5.31
C HIS A 96 11.26 -6.86 6.40
N PRO A 97 11.61 -7.12 7.68
CA PRO A 97 11.51 -6.11 8.72
C PRO A 97 12.25 -4.82 8.32
N GLY A 98 11.78 -3.66 8.78
CA GLY A 98 12.45 -2.38 8.50
C GLY A 98 13.89 -2.31 9.03
N SER A 99 14.22 -3.16 10.01
CA SER A 99 15.55 -3.35 10.58
C SER A 99 16.41 -4.39 9.84
N ASP A 100 15.97 -4.93 8.69
CA ASP A 100 16.75 -5.89 7.90
C ASP A 100 17.83 -5.16 7.07
N ASP A 101 19.02 -5.02 7.62
CA ASP A 101 20.17 -4.36 6.98
C ASP A 101 20.66 -5.09 5.71
N ASN A 102 20.23 -6.33 5.46
CA ASN A 102 20.60 -7.08 4.26
C ASN A 102 19.62 -6.85 3.10
N PHE A 103 18.48 -6.23 3.37
CA PHE A 103 17.47 -5.97 2.35
C PHE A 103 17.65 -4.58 1.74
N THR A 104 17.80 -4.54 0.41
CA THR A 104 17.75 -3.29 -0.34
C THR A 104 16.35 -3.14 -0.94
N PRO A 105 15.53 -2.19 -0.46
CA PRO A 105 14.21 -1.99 -1.01
C PRO A 105 14.30 -1.35 -2.40
N GLU A 106 13.37 -1.70 -3.27
CA GLU A 106 13.35 -1.33 -4.69
C GLU A 106 11.97 -0.77 -5.09
N ALA A 107 11.93 -0.11 -6.26
CA ALA A 107 10.68 0.39 -6.81
C ALA A 107 9.65 -0.73 -6.99
N GLY A 108 8.44 -0.51 -6.46
CA GLY A 108 7.34 -1.46 -6.48
C GLY A 108 7.27 -2.38 -5.27
N ASP A 109 8.24 -2.32 -4.36
CA ASP A 109 8.06 -2.91 -3.03
C ASP A 109 7.03 -2.09 -2.24
N ILE A 110 6.27 -2.76 -1.39
CA ILE A 110 5.30 -2.14 -0.49
C ILE A 110 6.01 -1.85 0.83
N VAL A 111 5.74 -0.71 1.45
CA VAL A 111 6.28 -0.34 2.76
C VAL A 111 5.14 -0.13 3.74
N VAL A 112 5.25 -0.75 4.92
CA VAL A 112 4.32 -0.59 6.05
C VAL A 112 5.01 0.26 7.11
N TYR A 113 4.27 1.21 7.67
CA TYR A 113 4.77 2.15 8.68
C TYR A 113 4.05 2.00 10.01
N ASP A 114 4.79 2.28 11.06
CA ASP A 114 4.33 2.42 12.43
C ASP A 114 4.40 3.89 12.85
N ARG A 115 3.40 4.35 13.60
CA ARG A 115 3.40 5.61 14.36
C ARG A 115 3.69 6.89 13.54
N VAL A 116 3.21 6.97 12.31
CA VAL A 116 3.40 8.13 11.42
C VAL A 116 2.24 9.13 11.42
N PHE A 117 1.01 8.72 11.70
CA PHE A 117 -0.16 9.60 11.70
C PHE A 117 -1.05 9.44 12.93
N ILE A 118 -1.37 8.20 13.32
CA ILE A 118 -2.23 7.92 14.48
C ILE A 118 -1.46 7.40 15.70
N ASN A 119 -0.12 7.31 15.59
CA ASN A 119 0.76 6.85 16.67
C ASN A 119 0.43 5.41 17.13
N ALA A 120 0.17 4.51 16.17
CA ALA A 120 -0.13 3.09 16.42
C ALA A 120 0.75 2.16 15.58
N GLU A 121 0.68 0.86 15.84
CA GLU A 121 1.24 -0.14 14.90
C GLU A 121 0.35 -0.25 13.66
N HIS A 122 0.95 -0.61 12.52
CA HIS A 122 0.26 -0.71 11.22
C HIS A 122 -0.46 0.59 10.83
N ASP A 123 0.15 1.72 11.18
CA ASP A 123 -0.42 3.07 11.04
C ASP A 123 -0.67 3.41 9.57
N HIS A 124 0.30 3.12 8.71
CA HIS A 124 0.24 3.55 7.32
C HIS A 124 0.95 2.58 6.37
N ILE A 125 0.75 2.78 5.06
CA ILE A 125 1.32 1.92 4.03
C ILE A 125 1.46 2.69 2.71
N GLY A 126 2.47 2.34 1.93
CA GLY A 126 2.74 2.93 0.61
C GLY A 126 3.45 1.98 -0.33
N ILE A 127 3.73 2.47 -1.54
CA ILE A 127 4.51 1.75 -2.57
C ILE A 127 5.78 2.55 -2.85
N LEU A 128 6.94 1.91 -2.76
CA LEU A 128 8.21 2.53 -3.08
C LEU A 128 8.28 2.91 -4.56
N LEU A 129 8.76 4.13 -4.79
CA LEU A 129 9.11 4.66 -6.10
C LEU A 129 10.62 4.76 -6.28
N GLU A 130 11.34 5.10 -5.22
CA GLU A 130 12.79 5.30 -5.25
C GLU A 130 13.38 5.00 -3.86
N ASN A 131 14.53 4.35 -3.84
CA ASN A 131 15.32 4.12 -2.64
C ASN A 131 16.54 5.04 -2.65
N LYS A 132 16.70 5.88 -1.61
CA LYS A 132 17.83 6.80 -1.41
C LYS A 132 18.64 6.35 -0.20
N PRO A 133 19.84 6.88 0.08
CA PRO A 133 20.65 6.44 1.23
C PRO A 133 19.87 6.43 2.55
N ASP A 134 19.37 7.59 2.99
CA ASP A 134 18.72 7.76 4.31
C ASP A 134 17.19 7.90 4.24
N SER A 135 16.62 7.79 3.04
CA SER A 135 15.19 7.99 2.81
C SER A 135 14.67 7.11 1.67
N ILE A 136 13.35 7.02 1.59
CA ILE A 136 12.63 6.45 0.46
C ILE A 136 11.67 7.49 -0.10
N ILE A 137 11.36 7.37 -1.39
CA ILE A 137 10.21 8.05 -1.99
C ILE A 137 9.11 7.00 -2.15
N ALA A 138 7.93 7.27 -1.61
CA ALA A 138 6.78 6.39 -1.69
C ALA A 138 5.55 7.12 -2.26
N ALA A 139 4.72 6.38 -2.99
CA ALA A 139 3.36 6.76 -3.32
C ALA A 139 2.42 6.22 -2.24
N GLU A 140 1.67 7.11 -1.61
CA GLU A 140 0.81 6.82 -0.46
C GLU A 140 -0.60 7.38 -0.71
N GLY A 141 -1.61 6.67 -0.21
CA GLY A 141 -3.02 7.12 -0.19
C GLY A 141 -3.40 7.58 1.21
N ASN A 142 -4.43 8.42 1.35
CA ASN A 142 -4.88 8.90 2.66
C ASN A 142 -3.76 9.51 3.52
N THR A 143 -2.94 10.38 2.94
CA THR A 143 -1.82 10.99 3.66
C THR A 143 -2.29 12.15 4.53
N PHE A 144 -1.60 12.36 5.66
CA PHE A 144 -1.86 13.45 6.61
C PHE A 144 -3.33 13.52 7.06
N ASN A 145 -3.77 14.71 7.47
CA ASN A 145 -5.16 14.98 7.86
C ASN A 145 -6.01 15.49 6.69
N ASP A 146 -5.44 15.62 5.49
CA ASP A 146 -6.11 16.17 4.31
C ASP A 146 -6.67 15.11 3.35
N ASN A 147 -6.59 13.82 3.71
CA ASN A 147 -7.35 12.73 3.09
C ASN A 147 -7.08 12.59 1.57
N ILE A 148 -5.82 12.79 1.17
CA ILE A 148 -5.37 12.85 -0.24
C ILE A 148 -4.21 11.86 -0.49
N SER A 149 -4.09 11.30 -1.70
CA SER A 149 -2.90 10.54 -2.13
C SER A 149 -1.77 11.45 -2.60
N ARG A 150 -0.53 11.10 -2.28
CA ARG A 150 0.67 11.89 -2.59
C ARG A 150 1.91 11.04 -2.78
N VAL A 151 2.89 11.64 -3.45
CA VAL A 151 4.28 11.16 -3.43
C VAL A 151 4.98 11.85 -2.26
N LEU A 152 5.52 11.07 -1.33
CA LEU A 152 6.18 11.54 -0.12
C LEU A 152 7.60 11.01 -0.02
N THR A 153 8.45 11.78 0.65
CA THR A 153 9.75 11.31 1.11
C THR A 153 9.62 10.90 2.57
N ARG A 154 10.08 9.71 2.92
CA ARG A 154 10.09 9.17 4.28
C ARG A 154 11.53 8.83 4.68
N SER A 155 11.92 9.15 5.91
CA SER A 155 13.19 8.71 6.47
C SER A 155 13.21 7.18 6.60
N LYS A 156 14.39 6.57 6.52
CA LYS A 156 14.60 5.17 6.88
C LYS A 156 14.94 5.07 8.36
N ASP A 157 13.91 5.13 9.19
CA ASP A 157 14.03 5.15 10.65
C ASP A 157 13.11 4.10 11.28
N GLU A 158 12.94 4.16 12.60
CA GLU A 158 12.14 3.22 13.38
C GLU A 158 10.66 3.18 12.99
N HIS A 159 10.17 4.14 12.20
CA HIS A 159 8.80 4.13 11.72
C HIS A 159 8.57 3.16 10.57
N ILE A 160 9.63 2.69 9.90
CA ILE A 160 9.47 1.64 8.89
C ILE A 160 9.32 0.30 9.62
N ARG A 161 8.10 -0.24 9.57
CA ARG A 161 7.80 -1.54 10.15
C ARG A 161 8.39 -2.66 9.29
N ALA A 162 8.07 -2.65 8.00
CA ALA A 162 8.47 -3.70 7.07
C ALA A 162 8.38 -3.25 5.61
N TYR A 163 9.11 -3.97 4.77
CA TYR A 163 8.93 -4.00 3.33
C TYR A 163 8.35 -5.35 2.91
N ILE A 164 7.46 -5.31 1.93
CA ILE A 164 6.83 -6.48 1.33
C ILE A 164 7.13 -6.46 -0.16
N ARG A 165 7.68 -7.56 -0.68
CA ARG A 165 7.97 -7.71 -2.10
C ARG A 165 7.05 -8.77 -2.71
N ILE A 166 6.25 -8.33 -3.67
CA ILE A 166 5.42 -9.22 -4.49
C ILE A 166 6.20 -9.56 -5.76
N PRO A 167 6.42 -10.84 -6.09
CA PRO A 167 7.18 -11.19 -7.29
C PRO A 167 6.43 -10.77 -8.56
N ASN A 168 7.18 -10.49 -9.63
CA ASN A 168 6.58 -10.22 -10.94
C ASN A 168 5.69 -11.40 -11.35
N ASN A 169 4.61 -11.11 -12.09
CA ASN A 169 3.65 -12.13 -12.52
C ASN A 169 2.91 -12.87 -11.40
N PHE A 170 2.92 -12.34 -10.18
CA PHE A 170 2.21 -12.96 -9.08
C PHE A 170 0.72 -13.11 -9.39
N ASN A 171 0.26 -14.35 -9.25
CA ASN A 171 -1.11 -14.74 -9.45
C ASN A 171 -1.51 -15.68 -8.32
N TYR A 172 -2.26 -15.14 -7.37
CA TYR A 172 -2.76 -15.88 -6.22
C TYR A 172 -3.55 -17.12 -6.64
N PHE A 173 -4.38 -16.98 -7.70
CA PHE A 173 -5.26 -18.04 -8.21
C PHE A 173 -4.55 -19.04 -9.12
N GLY A 174 -3.32 -18.75 -9.53
CA GLY A 174 -2.48 -19.68 -10.26
C GLY A 174 -1.81 -20.62 -9.28
N LYS A 175 -2.22 -21.90 -9.29
CA LYS A 175 -1.46 -22.96 -8.65
C LYS A 175 -0.21 -23.28 -9.47
#